data_AF-A0A7W1XAE5-F1
#
_entry.id   AF-A0A7W1XAE5-F1
#
_cell.length_a   1.000
_cell.length_b   1.000
_cell.length_c   1.000
_cell.angle_alpha   90.00
_cell.angle_beta   90.00
_cell.angle_gamma   90.00
#
_symmetry.space_group_name_H-M   'P 1'
#
loop_
_entity.id
_entity.type
_entity.pdbx_description
1 polymer ?
#
loop_
_entity_poly.entity_id
_entity_poly.type
_entity_poly.pdbx_seq_one_letter_code
_entity_poly.pdbx_strand_id
1 'polypeptide(L)'
;MGKDGIHIDQNHGQLIINKGGKNSIVQNNYLQHQRNEWDVLERKLRQLIETLEKTDELNEDKKVEYLATLYGPQKMVEAGKCTKGILEHLNQKLNEMSGIIAAGGTLGGMISAVMQTVDTLLK
;
A
#
# COMPACT_ATOMS: atom_id res chain seq x y z
N MET A 1 -22.51 -26.47 35.05
CA MET A 1 -21.64 -26.80 33.90
C MET A 1 -22.09 -25.95 32.72
N GLY A 2 -21.58 -24.73 32.60
CA GLY A 2 -21.87 -23.84 31.46
C GLY A 2 -20.91 -24.17 30.33
N LYS A 3 -21.44 -24.51 29.15
CA LYS A 3 -20.62 -24.79 27.96
C LYS A 3 -20.04 -23.48 27.45
N ASP A 4 -18.77 -23.22 27.74
CA ASP A 4 -17.99 -22.23 27.01
C ASP A 4 -17.84 -22.70 25.56
N GLY A 5 -18.55 -22.06 24.65
CA GLY A 5 -18.54 -22.36 23.22
C GLY A 5 -18.07 -21.13 22.45
N ILE A 6 -16.99 -21.27 21.70
CA ILE A 6 -16.59 -20.29 20.69
C ILE A 6 -17.54 -20.49 19.50
N HIS A 7 -18.53 -19.61 19.35
CA HIS A 7 -19.32 -19.54 18.12
C HIS A 7 -18.57 -18.65 17.12
N ILE A 8 -18.07 -19.26 16.05
CA ILE A 8 -17.53 -18.55 14.89
C ILE A 8 -18.67 -18.46 13.87
N ASP A 9 -19.39 -17.35 13.87
CA ASP A 9 -20.37 -17.05 12.82
C ASP A 9 -19.62 -16.40 11.65
N GLN A 10 -19.65 -17.03 10.47
CA GLN A 10 -19.03 -16.48 9.27
C GLN A 10 -19.87 -15.35 8.71
N ASN A 11 -19.79 -14.18 9.35
CA ASN A 11 -20.18 -12.92 8.72
C ASN A 11 -18.89 -12.17 8.37
N HIS A 12 -18.66 -11.96 7.07
CA HIS A 12 -17.41 -11.44 6.53
C HIS A 12 -17.04 -10.11 7.20
N GLY A 13 -16.10 -10.15 8.15
CA GLY A 13 -15.45 -8.97 8.73
C GLY A 13 -15.72 -8.65 10.21
N GLN A 14 -16.56 -9.40 10.93
CA GLN A 14 -16.78 -9.18 12.38
C GLN A 14 -16.39 -10.40 13.23
N LEU A 15 -15.46 -10.19 14.17
CA LEU A 15 -15.21 -11.08 15.28
C LEU A 15 -15.96 -10.54 16.51
N ILE A 16 -17.00 -11.25 16.95
CA ILE A 16 -17.73 -10.93 18.18
C ILE A 16 -17.28 -11.91 19.27
N ILE A 17 -16.51 -11.43 20.24
CA ILE A 17 -16.10 -12.24 21.40
C ILE A 17 -17.02 -11.91 22.58
N ASN A 18 -17.99 -12.79 22.84
CA ASN A 18 -18.82 -12.70 24.04
C ASN A 18 -18.15 -13.45 25.19
N LYS A 19 -17.39 -12.75 26.05
CA LYS A 19 -17.15 -13.20 27.41
C LYS A 19 -18.34 -12.76 28.26
N GLY A 20 -18.94 -13.67 29.02
CA GLY A 20 -20.19 -13.52 29.78
C GLY A 20 -20.26 -12.40 30.84
N GLY A 21 -20.00 -11.16 30.45
CA GLY A 21 -20.08 -9.95 31.25
C GLY A 21 -19.97 -8.71 30.37
N LYS A 22 -21.13 -8.16 29.99
CA LYS A 22 -21.45 -6.80 29.50
C LYS A 22 -20.45 -5.99 28.64
N ASN A 23 -19.39 -6.57 28.09
CA ASN A 23 -18.45 -5.86 27.22
C ASN A 23 -18.34 -6.58 25.88
N SER A 24 -19.23 -6.23 24.97
CA SER A 24 -19.13 -6.60 23.56
C SER A 24 -18.06 -5.72 22.91
N ILE A 25 -16.87 -6.26 22.66
CA ILE A 25 -15.84 -5.58 21.86
C ILE A 25 -16.18 -5.83 20.40
N VAL A 26 -16.74 -4.84 19.72
CA VAL A 26 -16.93 -4.85 18.26
C VAL A 26 -15.67 -4.26 17.63
N GLN A 27 -14.78 -5.11 17.14
CA GLN A 27 -13.57 -4.68 16.43
C GLN A 27 -13.91 -4.52 14.95
N ASN A 28 -14.02 -3.27 14.49
CA ASN A 28 -14.34 -2.93 13.11
C ASN A 28 -13.07 -3.04 12.25
N ASN A 29 -12.85 -4.19 11.63
CA ASN A 29 -11.59 -4.58 10.96
C ASN A 29 -11.24 -3.74 9.70
N TYR A 30 -12.22 -3.00 9.17
CA TYR A 30 -12.09 -2.23 7.94
C TYR A 30 -11.18 -1.00 8.08
N LEU A 31 -11.22 -0.32 9.22
CA LEU A 31 -10.39 0.86 9.50
C LEU A 31 -8.91 0.51 9.75
N GLN A 32 -8.63 -0.70 10.25
CA GLN A 32 -7.25 -1.18 10.42
C GLN A 32 -6.62 -1.59 9.08
N HIS A 33 -7.39 -2.20 8.18
CA HIS A 33 -6.89 -2.57 6.85
C HIS A 33 -6.47 -1.35 6.03
N GLN A 34 -7.29 -0.29 5.96
CA GLN A 34 -6.92 0.91 5.20
C GLN A 34 -5.70 1.62 5.78
N ARG A 35 -5.57 1.74 7.11
CA ARG A 35 -4.38 2.31 7.75
C ARG A 35 -3.12 1.52 7.39
N ASN A 36 -3.23 0.20 7.38
CA ASN A 36 -2.13 -0.69 7.03
C ASN A 36 -1.71 -0.55 5.56
N GLU A 37 -2.67 -0.39 4.63
CA GLU A 37 -2.35 -0.20 3.19
C GLU A 37 -1.62 1.12 2.91
N TRP A 38 -1.95 2.20 3.62
CA TRP A 38 -1.18 3.46 3.53
C TRP A 38 0.25 3.31 4.07
N ASP A 39 0.43 2.62 5.20
CA ASP A 39 1.76 2.30 5.75
C ASP A 39 2.56 1.36 4.83
N VAL A 40 1.87 0.44 4.13
CA VAL A 40 2.47 -0.42 3.09
C VAL A 40 2.89 0.41 1.88
N LEU A 41 2.06 1.34 1.42
CA LEU A 41 2.39 2.23 0.30
C LEU A 41 3.60 3.10 0.62
N GLU A 42 3.66 3.71 1.81
CA GLU A 42 4.79 4.52 2.24
C GLU A 42 6.10 3.72 2.17
N ARG A 43 6.13 2.54 2.81
CA ARG A 43 7.33 1.68 2.83
C ARG A 43 7.75 1.25 1.44
N LYS A 44 6.81 0.82 0.59
CA LYS A 44 7.11 0.38 -0.78
C LYS A 44 7.60 1.53 -1.66
N LEU A 45 7.02 2.74 -1.53
CA LEU A 45 7.51 3.93 -2.22
C LEU A 45 8.93 4.27 -1.79
N ARG A 46 9.23 4.22 -0.49
CA ARG A 46 10.59 4.46 0.02
C ARG A 46 11.58 3.43 -0.53
N GLN A 47 11.24 2.14 -0.51
CA GLN A 47 12.08 1.09 -1.06
C GLN A 47 12.31 1.24 -2.57
N LEU A 48 11.27 1.63 -3.32
CA LEU A 48 11.40 1.90 -4.75
C LEU A 48 12.36 3.07 -4.98
N ILE A 49 12.21 4.19 -4.26
CA ILE A 49 13.09 5.36 -4.36
C ILE A 49 14.54 4.98 -4.04
N GLU A 50 14.80 4.30 -2.92
CA GLU A 50 16.15 3.88 -2.55
C GLU A 50 16.80 2.94 -3.58
N THR A 51 16.00 2.05 -4.17
CA THR A 51 16.48 1.13 -5.22
C THR A 51 16.75 1.89 -6.51
N LEU A 52 15.91 2.86 -6.84
CA LEU A 52 16.05 3.69 -8.03
C LEU A 52 17.26 4.63 -7.92
N GLU A 53 17.60 5.11 -6.72
CA GLU A 53 18.84 5.85 -6.48
C GLU A 53 20.09 5.00 -6.70
N LYS A 54 20.05 3.73 -6.28
CA LYS A 54 21.20 2.81 -6.30
C LYS A 54 21.34 1.96 -7.56
N THR A 55 20.31 1.91 -8.42
CA THR A 55 20.35 1.07 -9.62
C THR A 55 21.22 1.67 -10.71
N ASP A 56 21.98 0.83 -11.41
CA ASP A 56 22.72 1.20 -12.63
C ASP A 56 21.93 0.82 -13.90
N GLU A 57 20.69 0.33 -13.76
CA GLU A 57 19.82 -0.10 -14.87
C GLU A 57 19.25 1.07 -15.69
N LEU A 58 19.33 2.30 -15.15
CA LEU A 58 18.81 3.52 -15.76
C LEU A 58 19.93 4.55 -15.94
N ASN A 59 19.88 5.31 -17.02
CA ASN A 59 20.72 6.50 -17.16
C ASN A 59 20.33 7.57 -16.13
N GLU A 60 21.28 8.43 -15.78
CA GLU A 60 21.06 9.45 -14.74
C GLU A 60 19.87 10.36 -15.05
N ASP A 61 19.68 10.75 -16.31
CA ASP A 61 18.55 11.61 -16.71
C ASP A 61 17.18 10.99 -16.38
N LYS A 62 16.95 9.72 -16.74
CA LYS A 62 15.68 9.04 -16.41
C LYS A 62 15.57 8.75 -14.92
N LYS A 63 16.69 8.44 -14.25
CA LYS A 63 16.72 8.25 -12.81
C LYS A 63 16.22 9.50 -12.10
N VAL A 64 16.76 10.68 -12.44
CA VAL A 64 16.35 11.97 -11.87
C VAL A 64 14.88 12.26 -12.16
N GLU A 65 14.40 12.02 -13.39
CA GLU A 65 13.00 12.22 -13.76
C GLU A 65 12.05 11.34 -12.92
N TYR A 66 12.39 10.06 -12.75
CA TYR A 66 11.58 9.13 -11.97
C TYR A 66 11.61 9.44 -10.48
N LEU A 67 12.77 9.78 -9.92
CA LEU A 67 12.88 10.23 -8.53
C LEU A 67 12.04 11.48 -8.28
N ALA A 68 12.13 12.49 -9.15
CA ALA A 68 11.33 13.70 -9.04
C ALA A 68 9.82 13.40 -9.04
N THR A 69 9.41 12.43 -9.85
CA THR A 69 8.01 11.98 -9.93
C THR A 69 7.55 11.24 -8.67
N LEU A 70 8.41 10.45 -8.02
CA LEU A 70 8.06 9.64 -6.84
C LEU A 70 8.14 10.43 -5.52
N TYR A 71 9.03 11.41 -5.42
CA TYR A 71 9.21 12.21 -4.20
C TYR A 71 7.97 13.03 -3.81
N GLY A 72 7.21 13.54 -4.78
CA GLY A 72 5.98 14.29 -4.53
C GLY A 72 4.91 13.42 -3.83
N PRO A 73 4.48 12.31 -4.47
CA PRO A 73 3.55 11.36 -3.88
C PRO A 73 4.05 10.77 -2.56
N GLN A 74 5.34 10.43 -2.41
CA GLN A 74 5.89 9.94 -1.15
C GLN A 74 5.65 10.95 -0.01
N LYS A 75 6.01 12.22 -0.18
CA LYS A 75 5.79 13.26 0.84
C LYS A 75 4.31 13.45 1.18
N MET A 76 3.43 13.29 0.19
CA MET A 76 1.99 13.40 0.40
C MET A 76 1.43 12.20 1.15
N VAL A 77 1.93 10.99 0.90
CA VAL A 77 1.60 9.77 1.66
C VAL A 77 2.09 9.89 3.10
N GLU A 78 3.36 10.27 3.32
CA GLU A 78 3.94 10.49 4.66
C GLU A 78 3.18 11.57 5.46
N ALA A 79 2.70 12.61 4.78
CA ALA A 79 1.91 13.66 5.41
C ALA A 79 0.43 13.29 5.63
N GLY A 80 -0.03 12.11 5.18
CA GLY A 80 -1.44 11.71 5.21
C GLY A 80 -2.35 12.61 4.35
N LYS A 81 -1.78 13.30 3.36
CA LYS A 81 -2.48 14.25 2.46
C LYS A 81 -2.65 13.70 1.04
N CYS A 82 -2.34 12.43 0.82
CA CYS A 82 -2.47 11.80 -0.48
C CYS A 82 -3.95 11.67 -0.85
N THR A 83 -4.36 12.36 -1.91
CA THR A 83 -5.74 12.29 -2.43
C THR A 83 -5.85 11.21 -3.50
N LYS A 84 -7.09 10.82 -3.82
CA LYS A 84 -7.36 9.87 -4.91
C LYS A 84 -6.72 10.31 -6.24
N GLY A 85 -6.79 11.60 -6.58
CA GLY A 85 -6.17 12.11 -7.81
C GLY A 85 -4.64 12.01 -7.82
N ILE A 86 -3.99 12.13 -6.65
CA ILE A 86 -2.55 11.91 -6.52
C ILE A 86 -2.21 10.41 -6.70
N LEU A 87 -3.02 9.52 -6.13
CA LEU A 87 -2.85 8.08 -6.31
C LEU A 87 -3.07 7.65 -7.77
N GLU A 88 -4.08 8.20 -8.46
CA GLU A 88 -4.32 7.94 -9.88
C GLU A 88 -3.14 8.41 -10.73
N HIS A 89 -2.63 9.61 -10.48
CA HIS A 89 -1.45 10.14 -11.16
C HIS A 89 -0.20 9.30 -10.87
N LEU A 90 0.00 8.87 -9.62
CA LEU A 90 1.08 7.96 -9.24
C LEU A 90 0.96 6.62 -9.98
N ASN A 91 -0.24 6.03 -10.05
CA ASN A 91 -0.46 4.77 -10.75
C ASN A 91 -0.14 4.89 -12.25
N GLN A 92 -0.58 5.98 -12.87
CA GLN A 92 -0.27 6.26 -14.27
C GLN A 92 1.25 6.37 -14.49
N LYS A 93 1.95 7.11 -13.63
CA LYS A 93 3.40 7.28 -13.73
C LYS A 93 4.18 6.00 -13.50
N LEU A 94 3.76 5.18 -12.55
CA LEU A 94 4.34 3.85 -12.33
C LEU A 94 4.12 2.93 -13.53
N ASN A 95 2.95 3.01 -14.19
CA ASN A 95 2.67 2.26 -15.40
C ASN A 95 3.60 2.70 -16.56
N GLU A 96 3.79 4.01 -16.75
CA GLU A 96 4.76 4.57 -17.71
C GLU A 96 6.19 4.07 -17.43
N MET A 97 6.62 4.10 -16.16
CA MET A 97 7.92 3.55 -15.74
C MET A 97 8.04 2.05 -16.03
N SER A 98 6.97 1.27 -15.76
CA SER A 98 6.96 -0.17 -16.01
C SER A 98 7.09 -0.53 -17.50
N GLY A 99 6.63 0.34 -18.41
CA GLY A 99 6.79 0.14 -19.85
C GLY A 99 8.22 0.40 -20.35
N ILE A 100 9.03 1.13 -19.58
CA ILE A 100 10.41 1.50 -19.93
C ILE A 100 11.41 0.55 -19.26
N ILE A 101 11.11 0.10 -18.04
CA ILE A 101 11.95 -0.79 -17.26
C ILE A 101 11.59 -2.23 -17.61
N ALA A 102 12.60 -3.06 -17.91
CA ALA A 102 12.38 -4.46 -18.22
C ALA A 102 11.63 -5.16 -17.05
N ALA A 103 10.48 -5.74 -17.34
CA ALA A 103 9.57 -6.34 -16.34
C ALA A 103 10.20 -7.46 -15.48
N GLY A 104 11.37 -7.97 -15.86
CA GLY A 104 12.11 -9.01 -15.12
C GLY A 104 13.17 -8.49 -14.14
N GLY A 105 13.47 -7.19 -14.14
CA GLY A 105 14.45 -6.59 -13.23
C GLY A 105 13.89 -6.32 -11.83
N THR A 106 14.78 -6.18 -10.84
CA THR A 106 14.42 -5.83 -9.45
C THR A 106 13.53 -4.59 -9.40
N LEU A 107 13.87 -3.57 -10.21
CA LEU A 107 13.13 -2.32 -10.30
C LEU A 107 11.71 -2.51 -10.85
N GLY A 108 11.55 -3.35 -11.89
CA GLY A 108 10.25 -3.67 -12.48
C GLY A 108 9.32 -4.44 -11.52
N GLY A 109 9.89 -5.35 -10.72
CA GLY A 109 9.16 -6.04 -9.66
C GLY A 109 8.68 -5.10 -8.56
N MET A 110 9.52 -4.13 -8.17
CA MET A 110 9.16 -3.12 -7.15
C MET A 110 8.07 -2.16 -7.63
N ILE A 111 8.19 -1.66 -8.87
CA ILE A 111 7.15 -0.81 -9.48
C ILE A 111 5.80 -1.53 -9.49
N SER A 112 5.79 -2.79 -9.93
CA SER A 112 4.58 -3.61 -9.93
C SER A 112 3.98 -3.77 -8.53
N ALA A 113 4.81 -3.97 -7.51
CA ALA A 113 4.37 -4.09 -6.12
C ALA A 113 3.79 -2.78 -5.56
N VAL A 114 4.33 -1.62 -5.95
CA VAL A 114 3.76 -0.30 -5.61
C VAL A 114 2.42 -0.11 -6.32
N MET A 115 2.34 -0.39 -7.62
CA MET A 115 1.10 -0.29 -8.41
C MET A 115 -0.04 -1.11 -7.82
N GLN A 116 0.21 -2.35 -7.39
CA GLN A 116 -0.82 -3.19 -6.74
C GLN A 116 -1.36 -2.55 -5.44
N THR A 117 -0.50 -1.88 -4.68
CA THR A 117 -0.90 -1.21 -3.43
C THR A 117 -1.72 0.04 -3.73
N VAL A 118 -1.31 0.80 -4.74
CA VAL A 118 -2.06 1.97 -5.22
C VAL A 118 -3.43 1.55 -5.75
N ASP A 119 -3.52 0.48 -6.55
CA ASP A 119 -4.79 -0.06 -7.07
C ASP A 119 -5.72 -0.51 -5.93
N THR A 120 -5.16 -1.13 -4.88
CA THR A 120 -5.92 -1.52 -3.68
C THR A 120 -6.48 -0.30 -2.93
N LEU A 121 -5.73 0.79 -2.86
CA LEU A 121 -6.17 2.05 -2.24
C LEU A 121 -7.15 2.86 -3.11
N LEU A 122 -7.20 2.59 -4.42
CA LEU A 122 -8.10 3.27 -5.38
C LEU A 122 -9.48 2.61 -5.51
N LYS A 123 -9.60 1.34 -5.09
CA LYS A 123 -10.85 0.56 -5.05
C LYS A 123 -11.74 0.95 -3.87
#